data_AF-A0A2R8F2K9-F1
#
_entry.id   AF-A0A2R8F2K9-F1
#
_cell.length_a   1.000
_cell.length_b   1.000
_cell.length_c   1.000
_cell.angle_alpha   90.00
_cell.angle_beta   90.00
_cell.angle_gamma   90.00
#
_symmetry.space_group_name_H-M   'P 1'
#
loop_
_entity.id
_entity.type
_entity.pdbx_description
1 polymer ?
#
loop_
_entity_poly.entity_id
_entity_poly.type
_entity_poly.pdbx_seq_one_letter_code
_entity_poly.pdbx_strand_id
1 'polypeptide(L)' 'MALEYLRGYRTYFHIGQNYGISESSAYKAVKWVEDTLVKHANFALPGHKALMKSDMNS' A
#
# COMPACT_ATOMS: atom_id res chain seq x y z
N MET A 1 -4.51 7.24 7.29
CA MET A 1 -4.37 5.80 7.60
C MET A 1 -3.42 5.07 6.66
N ALA A 2 -3.80 4.69 5.43
CA ALA A 2 -2.92 3.93 4.52
C ALA A 2 -1.63 4.68 4.12
N LEU A 3 -1.72 5.97 3.79
CA LEU A 3 -0.53 6.78 3.49
C LEU A 3 0.38 7.01 4.71
N GLU A 4 -0.17 7.08 5.92
CA GLU A 4 0.64 7.19 7.15
C GLU A 4 1.38 5.89 7.46
N TYR A 5 0.74 4.75 7.18
CA TYR A 5 1.37 3.44 7.22
C TYR A 5 2.51 3.35 6.20
N LEU A 6 2.23 3.68 4.93
CA LEU A 6 3.19 3.57 3.83
C LEU A 6 4.34 4.59 3.88
N ARG A 7 4.09 5.82 4.33
CA ARG A 7 5.10 6.90 4.36
C ARG A 7 5.82 7.03 5.70
N GLY A 8 5.15 6.69 6.80
CA GLY A 8 5.65 6.89 8.15
C GLY A 8 6.02 5.60 8.90
N TYR A 9 5.82 4.42 8.29
CA TYR A 9 5.99 3.11 8.94
C TYR A 9 5.30 3.01 10.31
N ARG A 10 4.22 3.78 10.52
CA ARG A 10 3.48 3.76 11.79
C ARG A 10 2.70 2.46 11.93
N THR A 11 2.67 1.90 13.14
CA THR A 11 1.92 0.67 13.42
C THR A 11 0.41 0.88 13.26
N TYR A 12 -0.32 -0.19 12.90
CA TYR A 12 -1.79 -0.17 12.81
C TYR A 12 -2.44 0.26 14.12
N PHE A 13 -1.83 -0.08 15.26
CA PHE A 13 -2.25 0.37 16.58
C PHE A 13 -2.18 1.90 16.74
N HIS A 14 -1.06 2.54 16.39
CA HIS A 14 -0.93 4.00 16.47
C HIS A 14 -1.88 4.73 15.53
N ILE A 15 -2.08 4.18 14.33
CA ILE A 15 -3.05 4.71 13.36
C ILE A 15 -4.48 4.53 13.90
N GLY A 16 -4.79 3.38 14.49
CA GLY A 16 -6.07 3.12 15.13
C GLY A 16 -6.36 4.13 16.24
N GLN A 17 -5.39 4.41 17.12
CA GLN A 17 -5.54 5.40 18.18
C GLN A 17 -5.74 6.82 17.64
N ASN A 18 -4.97 7.23 16.63
CA ASN A 18 -5.08 8.58 16.04
C ASN A 18 -6.43 8.82 15.35
N TYR A 19 -7.04 7.77 14.79
CA TYR A 19 -8.32 7.84 14.08
C TYR A 19 -9.52 7.34 14.91
N GLY A 20 -9.30 6.94 16.17
CA GLY A 20 -10.36 6.43 17.06
C GLY A 20 -10.98 5.10 16.61
N ILE A 21 -10.25 4.28 15.86
CA ILE A 21 -10.72 2.99 15.35
C ILE A 21 -9.91 1.82 15.92
N SER A 22 -10.48 0.61 15.86
CA SER A 22 -9.75 -0.59 16.24
C SER A 22 -8.60 -0.88 15.28
N GLU A 23 -7.54 -1.51 15.78
CA GLU A 23 -6.39 -1.94 14.96
C GLU A 23 -6.82 -2.82 13.78
N SER A 24 -7.77 -3.74 14.02
CA SER A 24 -8.34 -4.60 12.99
C SER A 24 -9.06 -3.82 11.88
N SER A 25 -9.70 -2.70 12.22
CA SER A 25 -10.34 -1.81 11.24
C SER A 25 -9.31 -1.02 10.45
N ALA A 26 -8.25 -0.55 11.11
CA ALA A 26 -7.12 0.11 10.45
C ALA A 26 -6.45 -0.84 9.44
N TYR A 27 -6.17 -2.08 9.82
CA TYR A 27 -5.62 -3.10 8.94
C TYR A 27 -6.50 -3.34 7.71
N LYS A 28 -7.81 -3.58 7.91
CA LYS A 28 -8.76 -3.78 6.81
C LYS A 28 -8.80 -2.61 5.85
N ALA A 29 -8.79 -1.38 6.37
CA ALA A 29 -8.80 -0.17 5.55
C ALA A 29 -7.52 -0.03 4.71
N VAL A 30 -6.35 -0.27 5.30
CA VAL A 30 -5.07 -0.24 4.56
C VAL A 30 -5.04 -1.33 3.49
N LYS A 31 -5.41 -2.57 3.86
CA LYS A 31 -5.45 -3.70 2.93
C LYS A 31 -6.38 -3.46 1.74
N TRP A 32 -7.55 -2.87 1.99
CA TRP A 32 -8.49 -2.52 0.93
C TRP A 32 -7.92 -1.48 -0.05
N VAL A 33 -7.23 -0.45 0.47
CA VAL A 33 -6.56 0.56 -0.37
C VAL A 33 -5.46 -0.08 -1.20
N GLU A 34 -4.60 -0.92 -0.59
CA GLU A 34 -3.55 -1.65 -1.31
C GLU A 34 -4.12 -2.53 -2.42
N ASP A 35 -5.13 -3.34 -2.12
CA ASP A 35 -5.73 -4.25 -3.09
C ASP A 35 -6.40 -3.47 -4.23
N THR A 36 -6.94 -2.28 -3.96
CA THR A 36 -7.53 -1.40 -4.98
C THR A 36 -6.44 -0.81 -5.88
N LEU A 37 -5.33 -0.36 -5.30
CA LEU A 37 -4.19 0.17 -6.05
C LEU A 37 -3.55 -0.91 -6.92
N VAL A 38 -3.31 -2.11 -6.39
CA VAL A 38 -2.74 -3.24 -7.13
C VAL A 38 -3.62 -3.68 -8.30
N LYS A 39 -4.95 -3.63 -8.13
CA LYS A 39 -5.90 -3.96 -9.21
C LYS A 39 -5.96 -2.91 -10.33
N HIS A 40 -5.57 -1.68 -10.04
CA HIS A 40 -5.60 -0.61 -11.04
C HIS A 40 -4.42 -0.77 -12.01
N ALA A 41 -4.70 -0.94 -13.30
CA ALA A 41 -3.66 -1.18 -14.32
C ALA A 41 -2.56 -0.10 -14.39
N ASN A 42 -2.85 1.14 -13.95
CA ASN A 42 -1.89 2.24 -13.90
C ASN A 42 -0.86 2.11 -12.76
N PHE A 43 -1.20 1.40 -11.67
CA PHE A 43 -0.34 1.18 -10.51
C PHE A 43 0.12 -0.27 -10.40
N ALA A 44 -0.51 -1.18 -11.17
CA ALA A 44 -0.02 -2.52 -11.36
C ALA A 44 1.37 -2.44 -11.99
N LEU A 45 2.39 -2.88 -11.24
CA LEU A 45 3.72 -2.97 -11.80
C LEU A 45 3.67 -3.92 -13.01
N PRO A 46 4.30 -3.54 -14.14
CA PRO A 46 4.56 -4.48 -15.21
C PRO A 46 5.22 -5.72 -14.59
N GLY A 47 4.75 -6.92 -14.93
CA GLY A 47 5.29 -8.14 -14.32
C GLY A 47 6.82 -8.20 -14.44
N HIS A 48 7.49 -8.94 -13.58
CA HIS A 48 8.97 -8.99 -13.43
C HIS A 48 9.77 -8.99 -14.76
N LYS A 49 9.26 -9.65 -15.82
CA LYS A 49 9.87 -9.67 -17.16
C LYS A 49 9.87 -8.32 -17.89
N ALA A 50 8.88 -7.46 -17.64
CA ALA A 50 8.80 -6.12 -18.20
C ALA A 50 9.68 -5.12 -17.45
N LEU A 51 9.83 -5.28 -16.12
CA LEU A 51 10.78 -4.48 -15.32
C LEU A 51 12.24 -4.76 -15.72
N MET A 52 12.62 -6.03 -15.94
CA MET A 52 13.98 -6.35 -16.41
C MET A 52 14.31 -5.76 -17.80
N LYS A 53 13.32 -5.41 -18.62
CA LYS A 53 13.56 -4.77 -19.93
C LYS A 53 13.80 -3.26 -19.81
N SER A 54 13.22 -2.59 -18.81
CA SER A 54 13.47 -1.16 -18.59
C SER A 54 14.85 -0.89 -18.00
N ASP A 55 15.40 -1.81 -17.20
CA ASP A 55 16.75 -1.66 -16.62
C ASP A 55 17.89 -1.89 -17.62
N MET A 56 17.62 -2.57 -18.75
CA MET A 56 18.64 -2.88 -19.76
C MET A 56 18.82 -1.76 -20.81
N ASN A 57 18.03 -0.68 -20.73
CA ASN A 57 18.07 0.45 -21.68
C ASN A 57 18.45 1.78 -21.01
N SER A 58 19.34 1.75 -20.01
CA SER A 58 19.99 2.94 -19.43
C SER A 58 21.48 2.96 -19.76
#